data_AF-A0A0M0BN60-F1
#
_entry.id   AF-A0A0M0BN60-F1
#
_cell.length_a   1.000
_cell.length_b   1.000
_cell.length_c   1.000
_cell.angle_alpha   90.00
_cell.angle_beta   90.00
_cell.angle_gamma   90.00
#
_symmetry.space_group_name_H-M   'P 1'
#
loop_
_entity.id
_entity.type
_entity.pdbx_description
1 polymer ?
#
loop_
_entity_poly.entity_id
_entity_poly.type
_entity_poly.pdbx_seq_one_letter_code
_entity_poly.pdbx_strand_id
1 'polypeptide(L)'
;MPVETEGAQDERAFYACAAQAAQRIKDFVNAGRFIRVISHLDADGLTAASILAKSLFRLDAVFRTRIGKQLDEGLVKDLAAEEASPIVFTDFGSGGLDLLRRGLSRNEVVVLDHHQPLGASFPTLTHVNPHHFGFNGAQDISAA
;
A
#
# COMPACT_ATOMS: atom_id res chain seq x y z
N MET A 1 34.29 7.27 -1.55
CA MET A 1 32.83 7.03 -1.68
C MET A 1 32.15 8.17 -0.95
N PRO A 2 31.40 9.06 -1.62
CA PRO A 2 30.65 10.07 -0.91
C PRO A 2 29.57 9.37 -0.09
N VAL A 3 29.51 9.67 1.20
CA VAL A 3 28.40 9.30 2.06
C VAL A 3 27.23 10.14 1.57
N GLU A 4 26.21 9.50 1.00
CA GLU A 4 24.95 10.16 0.72
C GLU A 4 24.44 10.73 2.05
N THR A 5 24.23 12.04 2.08
CA THR A 5 23.65 12.70 3.23
C THR A 5 22.23 12.16 3.42
N GLU A 6 22.04 11.30 4.42
CA GLU A 6 20.71 10.93 4.91
C GLU A 6 19.96 12.24 5.19
N GLY A 7 18.92 12.50 4.39
CA GLY A 7 17.99 13.59 4.68
C GLY A 7 17.40 13.35 6.06
N ALA A 8 17.29 14.40 6.87
CA ALA A 8 16.73 14.28 8.21
C ALA A 8 15.35 13.61 8.15
N GLN A 9 15.14 12.61 9.01
CA GLN A 9 13.86 11.92 9.14
C GLN A 9 12.74 12.92 9.45
N ASP A 10 11.67 12.91 8.66
CA ASP A 10 10.48 13.75 8.86
C ASP A 10 9.28 12.90 9.32
N GLU A 11 9.29 12.58 10.62
CA GLU A 11 8.24 11.81 11.28
C GLU A 11 6.85 12.46 11.13
N ARG A 12 6.78 13.79 11.21
CA ARG A 12 5.51 14.51 11.12
C ARG A 12 4.92 14.41 9.73
N ALA A 13 5.73 14.54 8.69
CA ALA A 13 5.29 14.37 7.31
C ALA A 13 4.87 12.91 7.02
N PHE A 14 5.61 11.94 7.56
CA PHE A 14 5.24 10.52 7.46
C PHE A 14 3.87 10.24 8.07
N TYR A 15 3.62 10.67 9.31
CA TYR A 15 2.31 10.50 9.94
C TYR A 15 1.19 11.26 9.23
N ALA A 16 1.47 12.44 8.67
CA ALA A 16 0.50 13.17 7.86
C ALA A 16 0.13 12.40 6.58
N CYS A 17 1.10 11.77 5.92
CA CYS A 17 0.87 10.92 4.76
C CYS A 17 0.06 9.66 5.14
N ALA A 18 0.42 8.99 6.24
CA ALA A 18 -0.34 7.86 6.77
C ALA A 18 -1.80 8.25 7.11
N ALA A 19 -2.01 9.44 7.69
CA ALA A 19 -3.35 9.96 7.97
C ALA A 19 -4.17 10.21 6.69
N GLN A 20 -3.54 10.68 5.61
CA GLN A 20 -4.20 10.83 4.30
C GLN A 20 -4.65 9.47 3.74
N ALA A 21 -3.80 8.44 3.82
CA ALA A 21 -4.17 7.09 3.40
C ALA A 21 -5.29 6.51 4.27
N ALA A 22 -5.25 6.71 5.59
CA ALA A 22 -6.32 6.30 6.49
C ALA A 22 -7.64 7.00 6.16
N GLN A 23 -7.62 8.30 5.86
CA GLN A 23 -8.81 9.02 5.43
C GLN A 23 -9.35 8.47 4.10
N ARG A 24 -8.47 8.20 3.13
CA ARG A 24 -8.85 7.62 1.85
C ARG A 24 -9.54 6.27 2.00
N ILE A 25 -9.01 5.40 2.87
CA ILE A 25 -9.63 4.10 3.20
C ILE A 25 -10.99 4.31 3.86
N LYS A 26 -11.12 5.25 4.81
CA LYS A 26 -12.41 5.59 5.43
C LYS A 26 -13.44 6.09 4.41
N ASP A 27 -13.02 6.87 3.41
CA ASP A 27 -13.92 7.34 2.35
C ASP A 27 -14.48 6.15 1.55
N PHE A 28 -13.67 5.12 1.28
CA PHE A 28 -14.15 3.89 0.64
C PHE A 28 -15.19 3.16 1.49
N VAL A 29 -14.94 3.06 2.80
CA VAL A 29 -15.88 2.44 3.75
C VAL A 29 -17.19 3.21 3.83
N ASN A 30 -17.14 4.53 3.99
CA ASN A 30 -18.33 5.39 4.07
C ASN A 30 -19.17 5.34 2.80
N ALA A 31 -18.52 5.16 1.65
CA ALA A 31 -19.19 4.96 0.36
C ALA A 31 -19.72 3.53 0.15
N GLY A 32 -19.59 2.64 1.14
CA GLY A 32 -20.05 1.24 1.06
C GLY A 32 -19.33 0.40 0.02
N ARG A 33 -18.10 0.78 -0.36
CA ARG A 33 -17.38 0.15 -1.47
C ARG A 33 -16.68 -1.12 -1.00
N PHE A 34 -16.67 -2.13 -1.87
CA PHE A 34 -15.91 -3.35 -1.65
C PHE A 34 -14.40 -3.09 -1.71
N ILE A 35 -13.67 -3.30 -0.62
CA ILE A 35 -12.22 -3.07 -0.53
C ILE A 35 -11.46 -4.38 -0.71
N ARG A 36 -10.47 -4.38 -1.59
CA ARG A 36 -9.58 -5.54 -1.80
C ARG A 36 -8.27 -5.28 -1.09
N VAL A 37 -7.96 -6.09 -0.08
CA VAL A 37 -6.68 -6.06 0.63
C VAL A 37 -5.76 -7.11 0.05
N ILE A 38 -4.60 -6.72 -0.44
CA ILE A 38 -3.60 -7.61 -1.04
C ILE A 38 -2.33 -7.49 -0.21
N SER A 39 -1.77 -8.60 0.25
CA SER A 39 -0.55 -8.57 1.09
C SER A 39 0.44 -9.67 0.74
N HIS A 40 1.67 -9.50 1.18
CA HIS A 40 2.78 -10.40 0.95
C HIS A 40 2.70 -11.69 1.81
N LEU A 41 3.35 -12.76 1.35
CA LEU A 41 3.36 -14.08 1.99
C LEU A 41 4.57 -14.24 2.92
N ASP A 42 4.62 -13.44 3.96
CA ASP A 42 5.59 -13.58 5.07
C ASP A 42 5.00 -13.06 6.40
N ALA A 43 5.83 -12.95 7.43
CA ALA A 43 5.36 -12.51 8.75
C ALA A 43 4.92 -11.03 8.75
N ASP A 44 5.62 -10.16 8.02
CA ASP A 44 5.33 -8.73 7.98
C ASP A 44 4.00 -8.50 7.24
N GLY A 45 3.89 -9.04 6.03
CA GLY A 45 2.69 -8.97 5.20
C GLY A 45 1.45 -9.59 5.85
N LEU A 46 1.58 -10.75 6.52
CA LEU A 46 0.44 -11.35 7.23
C LEU A 46 -0.01 -10.51 8.44
N THR A 47 0.94 -9.87 9.14
CA THR A 47 0.64 -9.01 10.29
C THR A 47 0.00 -7.70 9.82
N ALA A 48 0.57 -7.03 8.83
CA ALA A 48 0.03 -5.82 8.21
C ALA A 48 -1.39 -6.04 7.65
N ALA A 49 -1.60 -7.15 6.93
CA ALA A 49 -2.93 -7.52 6.42
C ALA A 49 -3.94 -7.73 7.55
N SER A 50 -3.52 -8.36 8.65
CA SER A 50 -4.38 -8.63 9.81
C SER A 50 -4.76 -7.34 10.55
N ILE A 51 -3.82 -6.40 10.71
CA ILE A 51 -4.06 -5.08 11.30
C ILE A 51 -5.08 -4.30 10.47
N LEU A 52 -4.88 -4.25 9.14
CA LEU A 52 -5.81 -3.59 8.24
C LEU A 52 -7.18 -4.26 8.23
N ALA A 53 -7.23 -5.60 8.09
CA ALA A 53 -8.48 -6.36 8.11
C ALA A 53 -9.25 -6.16 9.43
N LYS A 54 -8.56 -6.16 10.57
CA LYS A 54 -9.19 -5.90 11.87
C LYS A 54 -9.72 -4.49 11.98
N SER A 55 -9.03 -3.51 11.38
CA SER A 55 -9.48 -2.11 11.34
C SER A 55 -10.70 -1.94 10.45
N LEU A 56 -10.70 -2.52 9.26
CA LEU A 56 -11.84 -2.54 8.33
C LEU A 56 -13.06 -3.23 8.95
N PHE A 57 -12.84 -4.36 9.63
CA PHE A 57 -13.91 -5.06 10.35
C PHE A 57 -14.56 -4.20 11.43
N ARG A 58 -13.78 -3.42 12.21
CA ARG A 58 -14.32 -2.49 13.22
C ARG A 58 -15.14 -1.34 12.62
N LEU A 59 -14.97 -1.07 11.34
CA LEU A 59 -15.69 -0.04 10.61
C LEU A 59 -16.87 -0.61 9.79
N ASP A 60 -17.23 -1.89 10.01
CA ASP A 60 -18.27 -2.60 9.26
C ASP A 60 -18.07 -2.57 7.74
N ALA A 61 -16.82 -2.51 7.29
CA ALA A 61 -16.48 -2.47 5.88
C ALA A 61 -16.71 -3.82 5.18
N VAL A 62 -17.09 -3.79 3.90
CA VAL A 62 -17.12 -4.98 3.04
C VAL A 62 -15.75 -5.13 2.39
N PHE A 63 -15.00 -6.17 2.73
CA PHE A 63 -13.66 -6.36 2.20
C PHE A 63 -13.29 -7.84 1.99
N ARG A 64 -12.24 -8.06 1.20
CA ARG A 64 -11.60 -9.38 1.06
C ARG A 64 -10.09 -9.22 1.11
N THR A 65 -9.44 -10.07 1.90
CA THR A 65 -7.98 -10.18 1.95
C THR A 65 -7.49 -11.32 1.06
N ARG A 66 -6.51 -11.07 0.21
CA ARG A 66 -5.76 -12.07 -0.57
C ARG A 66 -4.28 -11.96 -0.24
N ILE A 67 -3.66 -13.10 0.09
CA ILE A 67 -2.22 -13.18 0.27
C ILE A 67 -1.57 -13.60 -1.05
N GLY A 68 -0.63 -12.82 -1.54
CA GLY A 68 0.14 -13.04 -2.75
C GLY A 68 1.61 -13.28 -2.43
N LYS A 69 2.28 -14.10 -3.26
CA LYS A 69 3.72 -14.37 -3.08
C LYS A 69 4.60 -13.17 -3.47
N GLN A 70 4.19 -12.40 -4.46
CA GLN A 70 4.92 -11.25 -4.99
C GLN A 70 3.96 -10.42 -5.85
N LEU A 71 4.34 -9.17 -6.13
CA LEU A 71 3.68 -8.37 -7.14
C LEU A 71 4.24 -8.70 -8.52
N ASP A 72 3.49 -9.47 -9.32
CA ASP A 72 3.84 -9.80 -10.69
C ASP A 72 2.69 -9.53 -11.67
N GLU A 73 2.95 -9.71 -12.97
CA GLU A 73 1.96 -9.47 -14.03
C GLU A 73 0.74 -10.38 -13.89
N GLY A 74 0.92 -11.60 -13.37
CA GLY A 74 -0.16 -12.55 -13.16
C GLY A 74 -1.13 -12.06 -12.09
N LEU A 75 -0.61 -11.65 -10.93
CA LEU A 75 -1.41 -11.05 -9.87
C LEU A 75 -2.13 -9.80 -10.38
N VAL A 76 -1.43 -8.89 -11.05
CA VAL A 76 -2.05 -7.65 -11.56
C VAL A 76 -3.13 -7.93 -12.60
N LYS A 77 -2.92 -8.92 -13.48
CA LYS A 77 -3.93 -9.34 -14.46
C LYS A 77 -5.17 -9.95 -13.79
N ASP A 78 -4.98 -10.80 -12.79
CA ASP A 78 -6.09 -11.33 -11.98
C ASP A 78 -6.85 -10.17 -11.32
N LEU A 79 -6.11 -9.19 -10.79
CA LEU A 79 -6.72 -8.06 -10.10
C LEU A 79 -7.54 -7.19 -11.05
N ALA A 80 -7.02 -6.93 -12.25
CA ALA A 80 -7.65 -6.13 -13.30
C ALA A 80 -8.84 -6.82 -13.99
N ALA A 81 -8.94 -8.15 -13.90
CA ALA A 81 -10.05 -8.91 -14.46
C ALA A 81 -11.32 -8.85 -13.58
N GLU A 82 -11.19 -8.48 -12.31
CA GLU A 82 -12.33 -8.23 -11.42
C GLU A 82 -12.91 -6.82 -11.62
N GLU A 83 -14.14 -6.59 -11.13
CA GLU A 83 -14.75 -5.26 -11.17
C GLU A 83 -13.90 -4.21 -10.45
N ALA A 84 -13.84 -3.02 -11.05
CA ALA A 84 -13.05 -1.91 -10.55
C ALA A 84 -13.52 -1.52 -9.14
N SER A 85 -12.63 -1.74 -8.18
CA SER A 85 -12.85 -1.55 -6.75
C SER A 85 -11.57 -0.98 -6.12
N PRO A 86 -11.65 -0.30 -4.96
CA PRO A 86 -10.46 0.12 -4.24
C PRO A 86 -9.57 -1.07 -3.85
N ILE A 87 -8.27 -0.91 -4.06
CA ILE A 87 -7.28 -1.93 -3.71
C ILE A 87 -6.27 -1.33 -2.73
N VAL A 88 -6.06 -2.00 -1.60
CA VAL A 88 -5.03 -1.64 -0.62
C VAL A 88 -3.97 -2.74 -0.63
N PHE A 89 -2.77 -2.39 -1.04
CA PHE A 89 -1.59 -3.24 -0.94
C PHE A 89 -0.88 -2.97 0.38
N THR A 90 -0.51 -4.04 1.08
CA THR A 90 0.35 -3.99 2.28
C THR A 90 1.60 -4.83 2.05
N ASP A 91 2.76 -4.35 2.52
CA ASP A 91 4.05 -5.05 2.51
C ASP A 91 4.65 -5.36 1.12
N PHE A 92 4.01 -4.87 0.05
CA PHE A 92 4.58 -4.83 -1.28
C PHE A 92 3.88 -3.78 -2.15
N GLY A 93 4.45 -3.53 -3.32
CA GLY A 93 3.88 -2.64 -4.33
C GLY A 93 4.77 -1.46 -4.68
N SER A 94 5.59 -0.98 -3.75
CA SER A 94 6.50 0.15 -3.98
C SER A 94 7.52 -0.15 -5.07
N GLY A 95 8.03 -1.39 -5.13
CA GLY A 95 8.96 -1.82 -6.17
C GLY A 95 8.33 -2.02 -7.56
N GLY A 96 7.00 -1.88 -7.70
CA GLY A 96 6.27 -2.20 -8.92
C GLY A 96 5.24 -1.14 -9.32
N LEU A 97 5.46 0.14 -9.01
CA LEU A 97 4.47 1.21 -9.26
C LEU A 97 4.10 1.33 -10.74
N ASP A 98 5.04 1.13 -11.66
CA ASP A 98 4.75 1.16 -13.09
C ASP A 98 3.88 -0.01 -13.54
N LEU A 99 4.04 -1.18 -12.93
CA LEU A 99 3.20 -2.35 -13.19
C LEU A 99 1.77 -2.10 -12.68
N LEU A 100 1.63 -1.56 -11.46
CA LEU A 100 0.34 -1.15 -10.90
C LEU A 100 -0.32 -0.08 -11.78
N ARG A 101 0.42 0.92 -12.24
CA ARG A 101 -0.06 1.98 -13.13
C ARG A 101 -0.60 1.40 -14.44
N ARG A 102 0.12 0.46 -15.06
CA ARG A 102 -0.30 -0.14 -16.33
C ARG A 102 -1.56 -1.00 -16.16
N GLY A 103 -1.61 -1.82 -15.12
CA GLY A 103 -2.69 -2.81 -14.95
C GLY A 103 -3.92 -2.30 -14.18
N LEU A 104 -3.75 -1.36 -13.26
CA LEU A 104 -4.76 -0.97 -12.28
C LEU A 104 -5.06 0.55 -12.31
N SER A 105 -4.77 1.24 -13.41
CA SER A 105 -5.07 2.68 -13.57
C SER A 105 -6.56 3.04 -13.45
N ARG A 106 -7.46 2.06 -13.58
CA ARG A 106 -8.91 2.23 -13.38
C ARG A 106 -9.33 2.06 -11.91
N ASN A 107 -8.43 1.59 -11.06
CA ASN A 107 -8.66 1.38 -9.64
C ASN A 107 -8.11 2.56 -8.85
N GLU A 108 -8.71 2.80 -7.69
CA GLU A 108 -8.06 3.57 -6.64
C GLU A 108 -7.16 2.64 -5.85
N VAL A 109 -5.87 2.97 -5.82
CA VAL A 109 -4.83 2.11 -5.27
C VAL A 109 -4.22 2.80 -4.06
N VAL A 110 -4.18 2.11 -2.93
CA VAL A 110 -3.42 2.51 -1.74
C VAL A 110 -2.26 1.52 -1.59
N VAL A 111 -1.03 2.00 -1.45
CA VAL A 111 0.14 1.17 -1.16
C VAL A 111 0.69 1.60 0.20
N LEU A 112 0.73 0.66 1.14
CA LEU A 112 1.30 0.79 2.49
C LEU A 112 2.49 -0.17 2.57
N ASP A 113 3.70 0.34 2.33
CA ASP A 113 4.85 -0.52 2.09
C ASP A 113 6.14 0.20 2.47
N HIS A 114 7.17 -0.58 2.77
CA HIS A 114 8.47 -0.12 3.26
C HIS A 114 9.63 -0.50 2.33
N HIS A 115 9.39 -1.31 1.30
CA HIS A 115 10.39 -1.63 0.28
C HIS A 115 10.80 -0.40 -0.54
N GLN A 116 11.98 -0.47 -1.18
CA GLN A 116 12.47 0.59 -2.08
C GLN A 116 11.45 0.92 -3.18
N PRO A 117 11.00 2.19 -3.27
CA PRO A 117 10.11 2.62 -4.35
C PRO A 117 10.80 2.56 -5.72
N LEU A 118 10.12 1.96 -6.71
CA LEU A 118 10.54 1.93 -8.10
C LEU A 118 9.36 2.23 -9.03
N GLY A 119 9.58 3.19 -9.93
CA GLY A 119 8.57 3.68 -10.87
C GLY A 119 7.97 5.02 -10.47
N ALA A 120 6.98 5.47 -11.23
CA ALA A 120 6.37 6.79 -11.03
C ALA A 120 4.99 6.69 -10.34
N SER A 121 4.68 7.70 -9.54
CA SER A 121 3.32 7.89 -9.03
C SER A 121 2.29 8.07 -10.17
N PHE A 122 1.01 7.82 -9.87
CA PHE A 122 -0.10 7.97 -10.81
C PHE A 122 -1.36 8.53 -10.12
N PRO A 123 -2.30 9.16 -10.85
CA PRO A 123 -3.35 9.99 -10.24
C PRO A 123 -4.25 9.29 -9.22
N THR A 124 -4.44 7.98 -9.34
CA THR A 124 -5.29 7.18 -8.45
C THR A 124 -4.52 6.47 -7.33
N LEU A 125 -3.21 6.73 -7.21
CA LEU A 125 -2.33 6.16 -6.19
C LEU A 125 -2.31 7.05 -4.93
N THR A 126 -2.52 6.43 -3.78
CA THR A 126 -2.08 6.94 -2.48
C THR A 126 -0.94 6.04 -1.99
N HIS A 127 0.25 6.59 -1.81
CA HIS A 127 1.45 5.81 -1.48
C HIS A 127 2.04 6.29 -0.16
N VAL A 128 2.02 5.42 0.84
CA VAL A 128 2.70 5.63 2.12
C VAL A 128 3.94 4.74 2.10
N ASN A 129 5.11 5.37 2.11
CA ASN A 129 6.38 4.68 2.21
C ASN A 129 7.39 5.51 3.01
N PRO A 130 8.04 4.92 4.03
CA PRO A 130 9.01 5.59 4.90
C PRO A 130 10.20 6.21 4.15
N HIS A 131 10.61 5.63 3.02
CA HIS A 131 11.72 6.15 2.21
C HIS A 131 11.46 7.57 1.68
N HIS A 132 10.20 7.97 1.49
CA HIS A 132 9.86 9.34 1.05
C HIS A 132 10.14 10.39 2.13
N PHE A 133 10.43 9.98 3.37
CA PHE A 133 10.58 10.84 4.54
C PHE A 133 11.92 10.65 5.27
N GLY A 134 12.92 10.04 4.61
CA GLY A 134 14.27 9.88 5.15
C GLY A 134 14.48 8.67 6.06
N PHE A 135 13.49 7.78 6.19
CA PHE A 135 13.62 6.53 6.95
C PHE A 135 14.16 5.40 6.07
N ASN A 136 14.85 4.44 6.69
CA ASN A 136 15.29 3.21 6.07
C ASN A 136 14.25 2.10 6.33
N GLY A 137 13.47 1.72 5.29
CA GLY A 137 12.48 0.65 5.40
C GLY A 137 13.05 -0.71 5.82
N ALA A 138 14.36 -0.98 5.65
CA ALA A 138 14.95 -2.24 6.12
C ALA A 138 15.29 -2.25 7.63
N GLN A 139 15.27 -1.10 8.30
CA GLN A 139 15.78 -0.95 9.67
C GLN A 139 14.82 -0.21 10.61
N ASP A 140 14.18 0.84 10.12
CA ASP A 140 13.40 1.77 10.96
C ASP A 140 11.92 1.38 11.05
N ILE A 141 11.32 1.00 9.92
CA ILE A 141 9.86 0.81 9.79
C ILE A 141 9.57 -0.38 8.84
N SER A 142 8.83 -1.37 9.34
CA SER A 142 8.23 -2.47 8.59
C SER A 142 6.83 -2.10 8.06
N ALA A 143 6.17 -3.00 7.34
CA ALA A 143 4.78 -2.77 6.90
C ALA A 143 3.73 -2.91 8.03
N ALA A 144 3.98 -3.78 9.01
CA ALA A 144 3.10 -4.06 10.15
C ALA A 144 3.01 -2.93 11.19
#